data_AF-A0A538B1Z7-F1
#
_entry.id   AF-A0A538B1Z7-F1
#
_cell.length_a   1.000
_cell.length_b   1.000
_cell.length_c   1.000
_cell.angle_alpha   90.00
_cell.angle_beta   90.00
_cell.angle_gamma   90.00
#
_symmetry.space_group_name_H-M   'P 1'
#
loop_
_entity.id
_entity.type
_entity.pdbx_description
1 polymer ?
#
loop_
_entity_poly.entity_id
_entity_poly.type
_entity_poly.pdbx_seq_one_letter_code
_entity_poly.pdbx_strand_id
1 'polypeptide(L)'
;RRHRATILGFPRDSWVPIPGHGTTKINTAMALGGPQLTVRTIESLTGIRIDFWMLTSFAGLRGMVNGIGGLTINVPRRMHDRFSGAFFSRGRHLVHGAGALAFARDRHDVPGGDLGRSANQGRLMLA
;
A
#
# COMPACT_ATOMS: atom_id res chain seq x y z
N ARG A 1 -8.13 14.53 23.73
CA ARG A 1 -8.08 13.83 22.42
C ARG A 1 -6.83 12.96 22.40
N ARG A 2 -6.93 11.67 22.05
CA ARG A 2 -5.73 10.83 21.87
C ARG A 2 -5.33 10.89 20.40
N HIS A 3 -4.21 11.54 20.08
CA HIS A 3 -3.65 11.61 18.73
C HIS A 3 -2.97 10.28 18.41
N ARG A 4 -3.75 9.28 17.99
CA ARG A 4 -3.25 7.95 17.61
C ARG A 4 -3.84 7.57 16.26
N ALA A 5 -2.99 7.06 15.39
CA ALA A 5 -3.36 6.46 14.12
C ALA A 5 -2.74 5.06 14.04
N THR A 6 -3.46 4.12 13.44
CA THR A 6 -3.01 2.75 13.19
C THR A 6 -3.21 2.44 11.72
N ILE A 7 -2.21 1.84 11.08
CA ILE A 7 -2.31 1.35 9.72
C ILE A 7 -2.45 -0.17 9.79
N LEU A 8 -3.51 -0.70 9.18
CA LEU A 8 -3.74 -2.13 9.01
C LEU A 8 -3.59 -2.49 7.53
N GLY A 9 -2.59 -3.30 7.21
CA GLY A 9 -2.37 -3.82 5.87
C GLY A 9 -3.04 -5.18 5.68
N PHE A 10 -3.71 -5.36 4.54
CA PHE A 10 -4.28 -6.64 4.14
C PHE A 10 -3.44 -7.21 2.99
N PRO A 11 -2.78 -8.38 3.15
CA PRO A 11 -2.06 -9.01 2.06
C PRO A 11 -2.99 -9.27 0.87
N ARG A 12 -2.59 -8.84 -0.32
CA ARG A 12 -3.47 -8.90 -1.52
C ARG A 12 -3.93 -10.30 -1.89
N ASP A 13 -3.13 -11.31 -1.52
CA ASP A 13 -3.33 -12.72 -1.83
C ASP A 13 -4.02 -13.48 -0.68
N SER A 14 -4.50 -12.79 0.36
CA SER A 14 -5.27 -13.40 1.47
C SER A 14 -6.49 -14.15 0.94
N TRP A 15 -6.63 -15.42 1.33
CA TRP A 15 -7.74 -16.29 0.92
C TRP A 15 -8.95 -16.09 1.84
N VAL A 16 -9.99 -15.42 1.35
CA VAL A 16 -11.10 -14.92 2.17
C VAL A 16 -12.45 -15.11 1.47
N PRO A 17 -13.55 -15.28 2.22
CA PRO A 17 -14.89 -15.23 1.65
C PRO A 17 -15.18 -13.83 1.10
N ILE A 18 -15.59 -13.75 -0.17
CA ILE A 18 -16.05 -12.53 -0.83
C ILE A 18 -17.58 -12.61 -0.92
N PRO A 19 -18.33 -11.63 -0.37
CA PRO A 19 -19.80 -11.64 -0.40
C PRO A 19 -20.36 -11.83 -1.81
N GLY A 20 -21.08 -12.94 -2.04
CA GLY A 20 -21.67 -13.27 -3.34
C GLY A 20 -20.75 -13.95 -4.36
N HIS A 21 -19.47 -14.21 -4.02
CA HIS A 21 -18.48 -14.72 -4.97
C HIS A 21 -17.62 -15.88 -4.44
N GLY A 22 -18.01 -16.50 -3.33
CA GLY A 22 -17.27 -17.61 -2.71
C GLY A 22 -15.95 -17.17 -2.10
N THR A 23 -15.03 -18.11 -1.88
CA THR A 23 -13.73 -17.85 -1.24
C THR A 23 -12.63 -17.76 -2.28
N THR A 24 -11.91 -16.63 -2.30
CA THR A 24 -10.77 -16.42 -3.20
C THR A 24 -9.83 -15.36 -2.63
N LYS A 25 -8.82 -14.93 -3.40
CA LYS A 25 -7.89 -13.86 -3.01
C LYS A 25 -8.63 -12.54 -2.83
N ILE A 26 -8.33 -11.81 -1.75
CA ILE A 26 -9.03 -10.57 -1.38
C ILE A 26 -8.99 -9.49 -2.46
N ASN A 27 -7.89 -9.39 -3.22
CA ASN A 27 -7.78 -8.43 -4.32
C ASN A 27 -8.77 -8.70 -5.46
N THR A 28 -9.29 -9.92 -5.59
CA THR A 28 -10.32 -10.29 -6.56
C THR A 28 -11.63 -9.53 -6.31
N ALA A 29 -11.92 -9.11 -5.07
CA ALA A 29 -13.11 -8.30 -4.77
C ALA A 29 -13.14 -7.00 -5.59
N MET A 30 -11.99 -6.38 -5.79
CA MET A 30 -11.87 -5.16 -6.60
C MET A 30 -12.20 -5.44 -8.08
N ALA A 31 -11.75 -6.58 -8.62
CA ALA A 31 -12.01 -6.96 -10.00
C ALA A 31 -13.48 -7.36 -10.24
N LEU A 32 -14.12 -8.01 -9.26
CA LEU A 32 -15.48 -8.51 -9.39
C LEU A 32 -16.56 -7.45 -9.13
N GLY A 33 -16.32 -6.52 -8.20
CA GLY A 33 -17.36 -5.61 -7.74
C GLY A 33 -16.86 -4.25 -7.29
N GLY A 34 -15.66 -3.88 -7.71
CA GLY A 34 -15.11 -2.56 -7.46
C GLY A 34 -14.82 -2.26 -5.98
N PRO A 35 -14.61 -0.98 -5.64
CA PRO A 35 -14.27 -0.56 -4.28
C PRO A 35 -15.36 -0.91 -3.28
N GLN A 36 -16.63 -0.90 -3.68
CA GLN A 36 -17.75 -1.22 -2.81
C GLN A 36 -17.72 -2.69 -2.37
N LEU A 37 -17.40 -3.63 -3.26
CA LEU A 37 -17.26 -5.03 -2.87
C LEU A 37 -16.01 -5.25 -2.02
N THR A 38 -14.90 -4.56 -2.32
CA THR A 38 -13.70 -4.59 -1.47
C THR A 38 -13.99 -4.12 -0.04
N VAL A 39 -14.69 -2.99 0.11
CA VAL A 39 -15.13 -2.48 1.41
C VAL A 39 -15.98 -3.51 2.14
N ARG A 40 -17.06 -4.01 1.52
CA ARG A 40 -17.92 -5.04 2.15
C ARG A 40 -17.14 -6.29 2.56
N THR A 41 -16.15 -6.70 1.77
CA THR A 41 -15.29 -7.84 2.08
C THR A 41 -14.48 -7.57 3.35
N ILE A 42 -13.81 -6.42 3.45
CA ILE A 42 -13.01 -6.06 4.63
C ILE A 42 -13.89 -5.88 5.87
N GLU A 43 -15.03 -5.21 5.75
CA GLU A 43 -15.97 -5.03 6.86
C GLU A 43 -16.49 -6.37 7.37
N SER A 44 -16.86 -7.30 6.47
CA SER A 44 -17.31 -8.65 6.83
C SER A 44 -16.22 -9.46 7.56
N LEU A 45 -14.95 -9.27 7.18
CA LEU A 45 -13.83 -10.00 7.78
C LEU A 45 -13.43 -9.47 9.15
N THR A 46 -13.59 -8.18 9.38
CA THR A 46 -13.00 -7.49 10.55
C THR A 46 -14.05 -6.98 11.54
N GLY A 47 -15.30 -6.83 11.11
CA GLY A 47 -16.32 -6.11 11.86
C GLY A 47 -16.09 -4.59 11.96
N ILE A 48 -15.05 -4.07 11.32
CA ILE A 48 -14.71 -2.64 11.35
C ILE A 48 -15.48 -1.93 10.23
N ARG A 49 -16.24 -0.88 10.57
CA ARG A 49 -16.90 -0.02 9.58
C ARG A 49 -15.87 0.86 8.86
N ILE A 50 -15.99 0.95 7.55
CA ILE A 50 -15.19 1.85 6.71
C ILE A 50 -16.07 3.02 6.26
N ASP A 51 -15.77 4.21 6.76
CA ASP A 51 -16.53 5.42 6.45
C ASP A 51 -16.21 5.98 5.05
N PHE A 52 -14.93 5.88 4.64
CA PHE A 52 -14.44 6.44 3.38
C PHE A 52 -13.43 5.51 2.71
N TRP A 53 -13.36 5.58 1.39
CA TRP A 53 -12.33 4.90 0.60
C TRP A 53 -11.73 5.84 -0.43
N MET A 54 -10.48 5.57 -0.80
CA MET A 54 -9.79 6.23 -1.90
C MET A 54 -9.18 5.15 -2.80
N LEU A 55 -9.38 5.30 -4.10
CA LEU A 55 -8.71 4.48 -5.11
C LEU A 55 -7.83 5.39 -5.96
N THR A 56 -6.59 4.98 -6.18
CA THR A 56 -5.63 5.74 -6.98
C THR A 56 -4.82 4.82 -7.89
N SER A 57 -4.40 5.35 -9.03
CA SER A 57 -3.48 4.68 -9.95
C SER A 57 -2.03 5.06 -9.63
N PHE A 58 -1.07 4.49 -10.36
CA PHE A 58 0.32 4.92 -10.27
C PHE A 58 0.52 6.37 -10.72
N ALA A 59 -0.27 6.87 -11.69
CA ALA A 59 -0.23 8.29 -12.05
C ALA A 59 -0.79 9.16 -10.93
N GLY A 60 -1.89 8.73 -10.30
CA GLY A 60 -2.51 9.42 -9.17
C GLY A 60 -1.57 9.52 -7.96
N LEU A 61 -0.94 8.42 -7.53
CA LEU A 61 0.05 8.45 -6.44
C LEU A 61 1.19 9.43 -6.71
N ARG A 62 1.77 9.39 -7.92
CA ARG A 62 2.85 10.31 -8.30
C ARG A 62 2.40 11.77 -8.26
N GLY A 63 1.20 12.05 -8.78
CA GLY A 63 0.60 13.38 -8.78
C GLY A 63 0.37 13.91 -7.36
N MET A 64 -0.17 13.09 -6.46
CA MET A 64 -0.40 13.46 -5.06
C MET A 64 0.90 13.82 -4.34
N VAL A 65 1.93 12.98 -4.46
CA VAL A 65 3.24 13.22 -3.84
C VAL A 65 3.92 14.47 -4.40
N ASN A 66 3.85 14.68 -5.72
CA ASN A 66 4.39 15.90 -6.33
C ASN A 66 3.62 17.15 -5.89
N GLY A 67 2.30 17.07 -5.80
CA GLY A 67 1.43 18.20 -5.43
C GLY A 67 1.67 18.71 -4.02
N ILE A 68 2.15 17.87 -3.11
CA ILE A 68 2.54 18.27 -1.74
C ILE A 68 4.02 18.66 -1.62
N GLY A 69 4.77 18.71 -2.72
CA GLY A 69 6.19 19.09 -2.73
C GLY A 69 7.18 17.94 -2.49
N GLY A 70 6.71 16.69 -2.44
CA GLY A 70 7.50 15.51 -2.11
C GLY A 70 7.29 15.02 -0.68
N LEU A 71 7.85 13.84 -0.38
CA LEU A 71 7.78 13.19 0.94
C LEU A 71 9.18 12.83 1.43
N THR A 72 9.43 12.98 2.73
CA THR A 72 10.68 12.48 3.32
C THR A 72 10.47 11.07 3.88
N ILE A 73 10.92 10.06 3.17
CA ILE A 73 10.82 8.66 3.62
C ILE A 73 12.07 8.25 4.40
N ASN A 74 11.90 7.34 5.37
CA ASN A 74 13.03 6.67 6.03
C ASN A 74 13.21 5.27 5.46
N VAL A 75 14.27 5.08 4.68
CA VAL A 75 14.62 3.83 4.02
C VAL A 75 15.40 2.94 5.01
N PRO A 76 14.86 1.79 5.46
CA PRO A 76 15.45 1.02 6.56
C PRO A 76 16.73 0.27 6.16
N ARG A 77 16.94 0.01 4.86
CA ARG A 77 18.09 -0.71 4.31
C ARG A 77 18.35 -0.28 2.88
N ARG A 78 19.57 -0.49 2.39
CA ARG A 78 19.86 -0.29 0.96
C ARG A 78 18.90 -1.12 0.11
N MET A 79 18.37 -0.49 -0.93
CA MET A 79 17.47 -1.05 -1.93
C MET A 79 18.14 -1.02 -3.29
N HIS A 80 18.02 -2.11 -4.04
CA HIS A 80 18.49 -2.25 -5.40
C HIS A 80 17.57 -3.20 -6.20
N ASP A 81 16.34 -2.75 -6.46
CA ASP A 81 15.32 -3.52 -7.17
C ASP A 81 15.02 -2.93 -8.55
N ARG A 82 15.53 -3.60 -9.59
CA ARG A 82 15.31 -3.23 -11.00
C ARG A 82 13.84 -3.31 -11.45
N PHE A 83 13.01 -4.10 -10.77
CA PHE A 83 11.61 -4.28 -11.16
C PHE A 83 10.73 -3.13 -10.70
N SER A 84 11.07 -2.52 -9.55
CA SER A 84 10.40 -1.33 -9.04
C SER A 84 11.12 -0.03 -9.41
N GLY A 85 12.41 -0.08 -9.73
CA GLY A 85 13.28 1.08 -9.90
C GLY A 85 13.76 1.65 -8.55
N ALA A 86 13.64 0.88 -7.46
CA ALA A 86 14.04 1.33 -6.13
C ALA A 86 15.55 1.18 -5.95
N PHE A 87 16.25 2.32 -6.02
CA PHE A 87 17.68 2.44 -5.81
C PHE A 87 17.95 3.46 -4.70
N PHE A 88 17.97 2.99 -3.46
CA PHE A 88 18.10 3.84 -2.28
C PHE A 88 19.23 3.34 -1.38
N SER A 89 20.02 4.27 -0.83
CA SER A 89 20.83 3.98 0.35
C SER A 89 19.94 3.92 1.61
N ARG A 90 20.42 3.30 2.68
CA ARG A 90 19.75 3.39 3.98
C ARG A 90 19.75 4.85 4.46
N GLY A 91 18.65 5.32 5.04
CA GLY A 91 18.53 6.66 5.63
C GLY A 91 17.32 7.44 5.14
N ARG A 92 17.31 8.74 5.42
CA ARG A 92 16.21 9.64 5.01
C ARG A 92 16.43 10.15 3.59
N HIS A 93 15.37 10.13 2.78
CA HIS A 93 15.38 10.61 1.41
C HIS A 93 14.15 11.48 1.16
N LEU A 94 14.36 12.68 0.62
CA LEU A 94 13.27 13.44 -0.01
C LEU A 94 12.98 12.79 -1.36
N VAL A 95 11.76 12.28 -1.54
CA VAL A 95 11.33 11.64 -2.77
C VAL A 95 10.12 12.36 -3.36
N HIS A 96 10.16 12.52 -4.67
CA HIS A 96 9.01 12.91 -5.47
C HIS A 96 8.25 11.68 -5.95
N GLY A 97 7.17 11.87 -6.71
CA GLY A 97 6.23 10.83 -7.08
C GLY A 97 6.89 9.55 -7.62
N ALA A 98 7.87 9.67 -8.53
CA ALA A 98 8.55 8.50 -9.10
C ALA A 98 9.32 7.70 -8.04
N GLY A 99 10.05 8.37 -7.15
CA GLY A 99 10.79 7.73 -6.06
C GLY A 99 9.87 7.11 -5.01
N ALA A 100 8.78 7.81 -4.65
CA ALA A 100 7.76 7.28 -3.74
C ALA A 100 7.08 6.02 -4.30
N LEU A 101 6.74 6.04 -5.60
CA LEU A 101 6.17 4.88 -6.28
C LEU A 101 7.16 3.71 -6.35
N ALA A 102 8.44 3.97 -6.63
CA ALA A 102 9.47 2.94 -6.65
C ALA A 102 9.62 2.28 -5.27
N PHE A 103 9.74 3.09 -4.21
CA PHE A 103 9.83 2.61 -2.83
C PHE A 103 8.62 1.74 -2.41
N ALA A 104 7.41 2.17 -2.75
CA ALA A 104 6.18 1.42 -2.43
C ALA A 104 5.99 0.13 -3.23
N ARG A 105 6.76 -0.06 -4.32
CA ARG A 105 6.69 -1.22 -5.21
C ARG A 105 7.82 -2.23 -5.00
N ASP A 106 8.87 -1.89 -4.25
CA ASP A 106 9.98 -2.80 -3.97
C ASP A 106 9.48 -4.07 -3.28
N ARG A 107 9.71 -5.21 -3.95
CA ARG A 107 9.30 -6.54 -3.52
C ARG A 107 10.44 -7.53 -3.55
N HIS A 108 11.33 -7.42 -4.54
CA HIS A 108 12.31 -8.47 -4.83
C HIS A 108 13.57 -8.31 -4.02
N ASP A 109 13.91 -7.08 -3.62
CA ASP A 109 15.08 -6.84 -2.79
C ASP A 109 14.71 -6.80 -1.30
N VAL A 110 13.47 -6.44 -0.93
CA VAL A 110 13.03 -6.39 0.47
C VAL A 110 12.89 -7.77 1.15
N PRO A 111 13.28 -7.90 2.44
CA PRO A 111 13.01 -9.11 3.21
C PRO A 111 11.51 -9.36 3.34
N GLY A 112 11.10 -10.63 3.27
CA GLY A 112 9.69 -11.00 3.39
C GLY A 112 8.83 -10.67 2.16
N GLY A 113 9.45 -10.28 1.03
CA GLY A 113 8.78 -10.12 -0.25
C GLY A 113 7.58 -9.18 -0.20
N ASP A 114 6.38 -9.73 -0.40
CA ASP A 114 5.13 -8.96 -0.41
C ASP A 114 4.82 -8.28 0.93
N LEU A 115 5.20 -8.91 2.04
CA LEU A 115 5.03 -8.34 3.38
C LEU A 115 5.98 -7.16 3.59
N GLY A 116 7.23 -7.28 3.11
CA GLY A 116 8.20 -6.19 3.11
C GLY A 116 7.72 -5.00 2.29
N ARG A 117 7.18 -5.26 1.09
CA ARG A 117 6.55 -4.24 0.24
C ARG A 117 5.38 -3.55 0.95
N SER A 118 4.48 -4.32 1.55
CA SER A 118 3.33 -3.79 2.28
C SER A 118 3.75 -2.93 3.48
N ALA A 119 4.82 -3.32 4.17
CA ALA A 119 5.40 -2.51 5.23
C ALA A 119 5.96 -1.17 4.72
N ASN A 120 6.57 -1.14 3.52
CA ASN A 120 7.01 0.11 2.89
C ASN A 120 5.85 1.02 2.50
N GLN A 121 4.71 0.46 2.06
CA GLN A 121 3.50 1.24 1.80
C GLN A 121 2.98 1.92 3.07
N GLY A 122 2.96 1.19 4.20
CA GLY A 122 2.65 1.78 5.51
C GLY A 122 3.64 2.87 5.92
N ARG A 123 4.95 2.68 5.69
CA ARG A 123 5.97 3.73 5.95
C ARG A 123 5.74 4.98 5.10
N LEU A 124 5.35 4.83 3.85
CA LEU A 124 5.04 5.95 2.96
C LEU A 124 3.81 6.73 3.44
N MET A 125 2.79 6.04 3.97
CA MET A 125 1.60 6.70 4.54
C MET A 125 1.87 7.47 5.84
N LEU A 126 2.94 7.12 6.57
CA LEU A 126 3.34 7.80 7.81
C LEU A 126 4.36 8.93 7.59
N ALA A 127 4.92 9.05 6.38
CA ALA A 127 5.92 10.06 6.02
C ALA A 127 5.25 11.41 5.74
#